data_AF-A0A380S1L9-F1
#
_entry.id   AF-A0A380S1L9-F1
#
_cell.length_a   1.000
_cell.length_b   1.000
_cell.length_c   1.000
_cell.angle_alpha   90.00
_cell.angle_beta   90.00
_cell.angle_gamma   90.00
#
_symmetry.space_group_name_H-M   'P 1'
#
loop_
_entity.id
_entity.type
_entity.pdbx_description
1 polymer ?
#
loop_
_entity_poly.entity_id
_entity_poly.type
_entity_poly.pdbx_seq_one_letter_code
_entity_poly.pdbx_strand_id
1 'polypeptide(L)'
;MGTIWFISCIISIAIYAAIGVRNAITSGLILSIPVMITLGFIYVCLVNFITNPMAKKTLERGSKEHNFKRPVTLTNHDSFTLGSIIRIDEETDKVAYVSFQNPFTFQLVQAKDITNVKSGYLAGPFGTTRYVYFDFFYDNKRVRIPTFTSRRMEMVTSSWVTTGISKADAFRDALLRAQKVDSSL
;
A
#
# COMPACT_ATOMS: atom_id res chain seq x y z
N MET A 1 -16.95 -8.93 3.34
CA MET A 1 -16.80 -8.56 4.76
C MET A 1 -17.30 -7.15 5.09
N GLY A 2 -17.18 -6.12 4.21
CA GLY A 2 -17.60 -4.74 4.54
C GLY A 2 -19.12 -4.51 4.70
N THR A 3 -19.97 -5.29 4.03
CA THR A 3 -21.44 -5.11 4.05
C THR A 3 -22.10 -5.50 5.38
N ILE A 4 -21.56 -6.51 6.07
CA ILE A 4 -22.10 -7.02 7.33
C ILE A 4 -21.90 -6.00 8.47
N TRP A 5 -20.77 -5.31 8.48
CA TRP A 5 -20.46 -4.27 9.48
C TRP A 5 -21.25 -2.98 9.24
N PHE A 6 -21.53 -2.66 7.98
CA PHE A 6 -22.35 -1.50 7.61
C PHE A 6 -23.80 -1.67 8.07
N ILE A 7 -24.36 -2.86 7.87
CA ILE A 7 -25.72 -3.22 8.35
C ILE A 7 -25.75 -3.24 9.89
N SER A 8 -24.71 -3.76 10.55
CA SER A 8 -24.58 -3.75 12.02
C SER A 8 -24.53 -2.32 12.61
N CYS A 9 -23.84 -1.38 11.94
CA CYS A 9 -23.83 0.02 12.37
C CYS A 9 -25.21 0.67 12.23
N ILE A 10 -25.91 0.44 11.11
CA ILE A 10 -27.26 1.00 10.87
C ILE A 10 -28.27 0.43 11.87
N ILE A 11 -28.22 -0.89 12.14
CA ILE A 11 -29.10 -1.55 13.12
C ILE A 11 -28.83 -1.02 14.54
N SER A 12 -27.56 -0.80 14.89
CA SER A 12 -27.20 -0.22 16.18
C SER A 12 -27.74 1.20 16.33
N ILE A 13 -27.59 2.06 15.31
CA ILE A 13 -28.14 3.42 15.31
C ILE A 13 -29.67 3.41 15.47
N ALA A 14 -30.37 2.49 14.78
CA ALA A 14 -31.82 2.36 14.85
C ALA A 14 -32.32 1.88 16.24
N ILE A 15 -31.66 0.88 16.83
CA ILE A 15 -32.00 0.37 18.17
C ILE A 15 -31.75 1.43 19.24
N TYR A 16 -30.67 2.21 19.12
CA TYR A 16 -30.34 3.27 20.09
C TYR A 16 -31.24 4.51 19.96
N ALA A 17 -31.69 4.84 18.74
CA ALA A 17 -32.71 5.88 18.53
C ALA A 17 -34.05 5.53 19.20
N ALA A 18 -34.39 4.23 19.31
CA ALA A 18 -35.60 3.77 19.97
C ALA A 18 -35.51 3.80 21.52
N ILE A 19 -34.30 3.67 22.10
CA ILE A 19 -34.09 3.61 23.56
C ILE A 19 -33.87 5.01 24.18
N GLY A 20 -33.42 5.99 23.39
CA GLY A 20 -32.87 7.28 23.86
C GLY A 20 -33.83 8.39 24.29
N VAL A 21 -35.12 8.14 24.54
CA VAL A 21 -36.11 9.23 24.77
C VAL A 21 -36.20 9.72 26.23
N ARG A 22 -35.55 9.04 27.20
CA ARG A 22 -35.86 9.31 28.62
C ARG A 22 -34.94 10.27 29.40
N ASN A 23 -33.73 10.60 28.94
CA ASN A 23 -32.84 11.58 29.61
C ASN A 23 -31.94 12.31 28.59
N ALA A 24 -32.29 13.54 28.22
CA ALA A 24 -31.73 14.31 27.10
C ALA A 24 -30.22 14.64 27.20
N ILE A 25 -29.66 14.76 28.41
CA ILE A 25 -28.26 15.17 28.62
C ILE A 25 -27.32 13.95 28.55
N THR A 26 -27.73 12.82 29.12
CA THR A 26 -26.98 11.56 29.03
C THR A 26 -27.11 10.93 27.65
N SER A 27 -28.25 11.07 26.97
CA SER A 27 -28.44 10.55 25.61
C SER A 27 -27.63 11.32 24.56
N GLY A 28 -27.44 12.64 24.69
CA GLY A 28 -26.67 13.45 23.74
C GLY A 28 -25.16 13.10 23.69
N LEU A 29 -24.54 12.89 24.86
CA LEU A 29 -23.10 12.55 24.94
C LEU A 29 -22.83 11.14 24.40
N ILE A 30 -23.73 10.19 24.67
CA ILE A 30 -23.64 8.81 24.18
C ILE A 30 -23.89 8.73 22.66
N LEU A 31 -24.72 9.60 22.08
CA LEU A 31 -24.95 9.69 20.62
C LEU A 31 -23.78 10.29 19.84
N SER A 32 -23.01 11.19 20.45
CA SER A 32 -21.90 11.87 19.77
C SER A 32 -20.75 10.93 19.39
N ILE A 33 -20.45 9.93 20.23
CA ILE A 33 -19.31 9.03 20.05
C ILE A 33 -19.48 8.11 18.81
N PRO A 34 -20.61 7.38 18.62
CA PRO A 34 -20.84 6.57 17.44
C PRO A 34 -20.87 7.38 16.14
N VAL A 35 -21.44 8.59 16.18
CA VAL A 35 -21.48 9.50 15.02
C VAL A 35 -20.07 9.93 14.62
N MET A 36 -19.23 10.32 15.59
CA MET A 36 -17.84 10.69 15.34
C MET A 36 -17.02 9.51 14.79
N ILE A 37 -17.22 8.29 15.30
CA ILE A 37 -16.58 7.07 14.78
C ILE A 37 -17.01 6.81 13.33
N THR A 38 -18.31 6.94 13.05
CA THR A 38 -18.86 6.69 11.71
C THR A 38 -18.36 7.72 10.70
N LEU A 39 -18.37 9.01 11.06
CA LEU A 39 -17.82 10.08 10.22
C LEU A 39 -16.31 9.90 10.00
N GLY A 40 -15.57 9.49 11.03
CA GLY A 40 -14.15 9.16 10.91
C GLY A 40 -13.91 8.00 9.94
N PHE A 41 -14.72 6.95 9.99
CA PHE A 41 -14.62 5.82 9.07
C PHE A 41 -14.96 6.23 7.63
N ILE A 42 -16.04 6.99 7.44
CA ILE A 42 -16.43 7.54 6.13
C ILE A 42 -15.31 8.40 5.56
N TYR A 43 -14.69 9.25 6.38
CA TYR A 43 -13.56 10.09 5.98
C TYR A 43 -12.39 9.24 5.48
N VAL A 44 -11.97 8.22 6.23
CA VAL A 44 -10.86 7.33 5.83
C VAL A 44 -11.19 6.58 4.52
N CYS A 45 -12.42 6.10 4.37
CA CYS A 45 -12.87 5.45 3.13
C CYS A 45 -12.85 6.41 1.93
N LEU A 46 -13.38 7.62 2.09
CA LEU A 46 -13.42 8.64 1.04
C LEU A 46 -12.02 9.08 0.62
N VAL A 47 -11.12 9.34 1.59
CA VAL A 47 -9.74 9.71 1.30
C VAL A 47 -9.06 8.61 0.49
N ASN A 48 -9.15 7.35 0.90
CA ASN A 48 -8.56 6.24 0.14
C ASN A 48 -9.20 6.06 -1.25
N PHE A 49 -10.50 6.29 -1.39
CA PHE A 49 -11.18 6.20 -2.69
C PHE A 49 -10.69 7.28 -3.66
N ILE A 50 -10.32 8.47 -3.16
CA ILE A 50 -9.87 9.61 -3.97
C ILE A 50 -8.35 9.54 -4.24
N THR A 51 -7.53 9.25 -3.23
CA THR A 51 -6.06 9.31 -3.34
C THR A 51 -5.48 8.22 -4.24
N ASN A 52 -6.06 7.02 -4.21
CA ASN A 52 -5.63 5.89 -5.05
C ASN A 52 -5.70 6.18 -6.56
N PRO A 53 -6.84 6.60 -7.14
CA PRO A 53 -6.92 6.93 -8.56
C PRO A 53 -6.12 8.18 -8.91
N MET A 54 -5.98 9.15 -7.99
CA MET A 54 -5.12 10.31 -8.20
C MET A 54 -3.65 9.90 -8.31
N ALA A 55 -3.14 9.09 -7.39
CA ALA A 55 -1.76 8.62 -7.42
C ALA A 55 -1.44 7.85 -8.72
N LYS A 56 -2.38 7.01 -9.19
CA LYS A 56 -2.25 6.32 -10.49
C LYS A 56 -2.15 7.31 -11.65
N LYS A 57 -3.04 8.32 -11.70
CA LYS A 57 -3.02 9.35 -12.74
C LYS A 57 -1.73 10.17 -12.72
N THR A 58 -1.24 10.55 -11.54
CA THR A 58 0.02 11.28 -11.37
C THR A 58 1.19 10.45 -11.88
N LEU A 59 1.26 9.17 -11.51
CA LEU A 59 2.29 8.26 -11.98
C LEU A 59 2.25 8.09 -13.50
N GLU A 60 1.06 7.92 -14.09
CA GLU A 60 0.90 7.78 -15.54
C GLU A 60 1.31 9.05 -16.30
N ARG A 61 0.96 10.23 -15.79
CA ARG A 61 1.35 11.52 -16.37
C ARG A 61 2.88 11.68 -16.35
N GLY A 62 3.50 11.54 -15.18
CA GLY A 62 4.96 11.66 -15.06
C GLY A 62 5.70 10.58 -15.85
N SER A 63 5.16 9.36 -15.89
CA SER A 63 5.75 8.26 -16.68
C SER A 63 5.71 8.52 -18.19
N LYS A 64 4.67 9.20 -18.70
CA LYS A 64 4.60 9.63 -20.11
C LYS A 64 5.56 10.78 -20.40
N GLU A 65 5.59 11.78 -19.53
CA GLU A 65 6.47 12.95 -19.66
C GLU A 65 7.95 12.55 -19.68
N HIS A 66 8.34 11.60 -18.82
CA HIS A 66 9.72 11.12 -18.74
C HIS A 66 10.02 9.93 -19.68
N ASN A 67 9.12 9.60 -20.61
CA ASN A 67 9.30 8.58 -21.66
C ASN A 67 9.75 7.21 -21.14
N PHE A 68 8.99 6.63 -20.21
CA PHE A 68 9.24 5.26 -19.75
C PHE A 68 8.99 4.27 -20.89
N LYS A 69 9.97 3.42 -21.20
CA LYS A 69 9.89 2.47 -22.33
C LYS A 69 9.38 1.10 -21.91
N ARG A 70 9.96 0.51 -20.87
CA ARG A 70 9.58 -0.81 -20.37
C ARG A 70 9.30 -0.78 -18.85
N PRO A 71 8.18 -0.18 -18.43
CA PRO A 71 7.87 -0.01 -17.01
C PRO A 71 7.32 -1.29 -16.37
N VAL A 72 7.92 -1.72 -15.27
CA VAL A 72 7.33 -2.69 -14.32
C VAL A 72 6.73 -1.91 -13.16
N THR A 73 5.44 -2.09 -12.87
CA THR A 73 4.72 -1.34 -11.82
C THR A 73 4.33 -2.24 -10.65
N LEU A 74 4.74 -1.85 -9.44
CA LEU A 74 4.28 -2.43 -8.18
C LEU A 74 3.33 -1.44 -7.51
N THR A 75 2.11 -1.88 -7.23
CA THR A 75 1.18 -1.12 -6.39
C THR A 75 1.02 -1.83 -5.05
N ASN A 76 1.36 -1.13 -3.98
CA ASN A 76 1.13 -1.59 -2.62
C ASN A 76 -0.14 -0.92 -2.06
N HIS A 77 -1.11 -1.74 -1.68
CA HIS A 77 -2.35 -1.33 -1.00
C HIS A 77 -2.44 -1.87 0.44
N ASP A 78 -1.30 -2.22 1.04
CA ASP A 78 -1.26 -2.75 2.40
C ASP A 78 -1.97 -1.80 3.37
N SER A 79 -2.79 -2.39 4.23
CA SER A 79 -3.56 -1.67 5.24
C SER A 79 -2.71 -1.27 6.45
N PHE A 80 -1.51 -1.87 6.60
CA PHE A 80 -0.61 -1.63 7.72
C PHE A 80 0.61 -0.77 7.35
N THR A 81 0.91 -0.60 6.07
CA THR A 81 1.95 0.29 5.57
C THR A 81 1.36 1.37 4.69
N LEU A 82 2.09 2.47 4.51
CA LEU A 82 1.65 3.55 3.64
C LEU A 82 1.61 3.06 2.20
N GLY A 83 0.41 2.95 1.65
CA GLY A 83 0.22 2.51 0.28
C GLY A 83 0.94 3.44 -0.70
N SER A 84 1.52 2.84 -1.74
CA SER A 84 2.36 3.54 -2.69
C SER A 84 2.41 2.80 -4.02
N ILE A 85 2.82 3.52 -5.06
CA ILE A 85 3.06 2.95 -6.38
C ILE A 85 4.51 3.21 -6.75
N ILE A 86 5.20 2.14 -7.16
CA ILE A 86 6.55 2.19 -7.69
C ILE A 86 6.52 1.70 -9.12
N ARG A 87 7.26 2.39 -9.98
CA ARG A 87 7.45 2.00 -11.38
C ARG A 87 8.93 2.05 -11.72
N ILE A 88 9.46 0.94 -12.20
CA ILE A 88 10.87 0.81 -12.58
C ILE A 88 10.91 0.67 -14.10
N ASP A 89 11.67 1.52 -14.77
CA ASP A 89 11.99 1.35 -16.19
C ASP A 89 13.26 0.53 -16.33
N GLU A 90 13.16 -0.65 -16.93
CA GLU A 90 14.30 -1.52 -17.14
C GLU A 90 15.26 -0.99 -18.23
N GLU A 91 14.83 -0.05 -19.08
CA GLU A 91 15.64 0.45 -20.22
C GLU A 91 16.24 1.84 -20.02
N THR A 92 15.75 2.64 -19.06
CA THR A 92 16.14 4.06 -18.97
C THR A 92 16.71 4.46 -17.61
N ASP A 93 17.06 3.48 -16.75
CA ASP A 93 17.58 3.69 -15.39
C ASP A 93 16.67 4.56 -14.50
N LYS A 94 15.37 4.63 -14.81
CA LYS A 94 14.42 5.49 -14.09
C LYS A 94 13.56 4.70 -13.13
N VAL A 95 13.45 5.19 -11.90
CA VAL A 95 12.51 4.68 -10.90
C VAL A 95 11.59 5.81 -10.47
N ALA A 96 10.29 5.61 -10.68
CA ALA A 96 9.25 6.53 -10.25
C ALA A 96 8.56 6.00 -8.99
N TYR A 97 8.24 6.90 -8.08
CA TYR A 97 7.53 6.64 -6.84
C TYR A 97 6.40 7.67 -6.63
N VAL A 98 5.22 7.20 -6.24
CA VAL A 98 4.11 8.04 -5.79
C VAL A 98 3.52 7.45 -4.52
N SER A 99 3.44 8.25 -3.45
CA SER A 99 2.80 7.87 -2.19
C SER A 99 1.30 8.18 -2.23
N PHE A 100 0.47 7.34 -1.62
CA PHE A 100 -0.96 7.66 -1.45
C PHE A 100 -1.21 8.79 -0.45
N GLN A 101 -0.26 9.10 0.44
CA GLN A 101 -0.36 10.26 1.33
C GLN A 101 -0.12 11.58 0.62
N ASN A 102 0.68 11.57 -0.45
CA ASN A 102 0.94 12.73 -1.28
C ASN A 102 0.80 12.32 -2.76
N PRO A 103 -0.45 12.12 -3.23
CA PRO A 103 -0.73 11.56 -4.55
C PRO A 103 -0.45 12.54 -5.69
N PHE A 104 -0.09 13.80 -5.40
CA PHE A 104 0.20 14.84 -6.37
C PHE A 104 1.68 14.93 -6.75
N THR A 105 2.56 14.34 -5.94
CA THR A 105 4.00 14.47 -6.13
C THR A 105 4.53 13.24 -6.84
N PHE A 106 5.04 13.45 -8.06
CA PHE A 106 5.79 12.44 -8.80
C PHE A 106 7.26 12.52 -8.38
N GLN A 107 7.78 11.46 -7.78
CA GLN A 107 9.19 11.37 -7.41
C GLN A 107 9.91 10.51 -8.43
N LEU A 108 10.97 11.05 -9.05
CA LEU A 108 11.81 10.36 -10.01
C LEU A 108 13.21 10.26 -9.44
N VAL A 109 13.76 9.05 -9.42
CA VAL A 109 15.14 8.78 -9.00
C VAL A 109 15.82 7.91 -10.05
N GLN A 110 17.15 8.01 -10.15
CA GLN A 110 17.92 7.11 -11.00
C GLN A 110 18.14 5.79 -10.25
N ALA A 111 18.16 4.65 -10.94
CA ALA A 111 18.30 3.37 -10.24
C ALA A 111 19.68 3.23 -9.60
N LYS A 112 20.72 3.90 -10.12
CA LYS A 112 22.06 3.96 -9.50
C LYS A 112 22.10 4.60 -8.12
N ASP A 113 21.19 5.52 -7.83
CA ASP A 113 21.11 6.18 -6.51
C ASP A 113 20.52 5.24 -5.45
N ILE A 114 19.97 4.10 -5.90
CA ILE A 114 19.40 3.08 -5.04
C ILE A 114 20.46 2.04 -4.67
N THR A 115 20.59 1.75 -3.39
CA THR A 115 21.57 0.81 -2.84
C THR A 115 20.90 -0.30 -2.04
N ASN A 116 21.66 -1.36 -1.76
CA ASN A 116 21.25 -2.45 -0.85
C ASN A 116 19.87 -3.07 -1.21
N VAL A 117 19.70 -3.40 -2.50
CA VAL A 117 18.48 -3.95 -3.06
C VAL A 117 18.33 -5.43 -2.65
N LYS A 118 17.24 -5.77 -1.97
CA LYS A 118 16.99 -7.11 -1.43
C LYS A 118 15.51 -7.49 -1.55
N SER A 119 15.27 -8.79 -1.61
CA SER A 119 13.95 -9.40 -1.46
C SER A 119 14.03 -10.42 -0.34
N GLY A 120 12.93 -10.65 0.36
CA GLY A 120 12.90 -11.61 1.45
C GLY A 120 11.55 -11.71 2.13
N TYR A 121 11.51 -12.47 3.21
CA TYR A 121 10.31 -12.66 4.01
C TYR A 121 10.65 -12.66 5.50
N LEU A 122 9.65 -12.41 6.34
CA LEU A 122 9.80 -12.54 7.78
C LEU A 122 9.52 -13.98 8.19
N ALA A 123 10.58 -14.71 8.54
CA ALA A 123 10.47 -16.10 8.99
C ALA A 123 9.64 -16.19 10.28
N GLY A 124 8.60 -17.00 10.22
CA GLY A 124 7.79 -17.43 11.35
C GLY A 124 8.18 -18.84 11.81
N PRO A 125 7.56 -19.32 12.91
CA PRO A 125 7.80 -20.66 13.40
C PRO A 125 7.37 -21.71 12.36
N PHE A 126 8.02 -22.87 12.38
CA PHE A 126 7.69 -24.04 11.54
C PHE A 126 7.67 -23.78 10.02
N GLY A 127 8.56 -22.89 9.52
CA GLY A 127 8.65 -22.62 8.07
C GLY A 127 7.47 -21.83 7.53
N THR A 128 6.82 -21.03 8.38
CA THR A 128 5.73 -20.14 7.99
C THR A 128 6.22 -18.71 7.77
N THR A 129 5.39 -17.89 7.13
CA THR A 129 5.58 -16.45 7.02
C THR A 129 4.22 -15.76 6.95
N ARG A 130 4.20 -14.50 7.34
CA ARG A 130 3.05 -13.59 7.18
C ARG A 130 3.35 -12.41 6.26
N TYR A 131 4.61 -12.28 5.83
CA TYR A 131 5.10 -11.05 5.22
C TYR A 131 6.26 -11.35 4.27
N VAL A 132 6.08 -10.96 3.01
CA VAL A 132 7.12 -11.00 1.97
C VAL A 132 7.31 -9.59 1.45
N TYR A 133 8.57 -9.20 1.24
CA TYR A 133 8.93 -7.84 0.89
C TYR A 133 10.05 -7.77 -0.13
N PHE A 134 10.05 -6.62 -0.80
CA PHE A 134 11.14 -6.07 -1.57
C PHE A 134 11.61 -4.80 -0.84
N ASP A 135 12.90 -4.68 -0.53
CA ASP A 135 13.44 -3.47 0.10
C ASP A 135 14.75 -2.99 -0.54
N PHE A 136 14.96 -1.69 -0.42
CA PHE A 136 16.14 -1.00 -0.93
C PHE A 136 16.40 0.26 -0.11
N PHE A 137 17.55 0.89 -0.34
CA PHE A 137 17.95 2.13 0.30
C PHE A 137 18.04 3.23 -0.75
N TYR A 138 17.44 4.38 -0.46
CA TYR A 138 17.61 5.61 -1.24
C TYR A 138 17.95 6.72 -0.25
N ASP A 139 19.02 7.48 -0.48
CA ASP A 139 19.46 8.54 0.44
C ASP A 139 19.60 8.04 1.90
N ASN A 140 20.25 6.88 2.09
CA ASN A 140 20.38 6.18 3.37
C ASN A 140 19.06 5.82 4.10
N LYS A 141 17.90 6.04 3.47
CA LYS A 141 16.59 5.68 4.01
C LYS A 141 16.15 4.36 3.42
N ARG A 142 15.73 3.44 4.29
CA ARG A 142 15.20 2.15 3.88
C ARG A 142 13.77 2.31 3.38
N VAL A 143 13.53 1.93 2.13
CA VAL A 143 12.20 1.76 1.55
C VAL A 143 11.90 0.28 1.51
N ARG A 144 10.79 -0.14 2.14
CA ARG A 144 10.34 -1.53 2.18
C ARG A 144 8.93 -1.63 1.65
N ILE A 145 8.75 -2.42 0.60
CA ILE A 145 7.46 -2.62 -0.05
C ILE A 145 7.02 -4.07 0.13
N PRO A 146 5.89 -4.32 0.80
CA PRO A 146 5.30 -5.65 0.86
C PRO A 146 4.79 -6.09 -0.51
N THR A 147 5.09 -7.34 -0.86
CA THR A 147 4.50 -8.04 -2.01
C THR A 147 3.45 -9.07 -1.58
N PHE A 148 3.50 -9.49 -0.31
CA PHE A 148 2.50 -10.34 0.32
C PHE A 148 2.39 -10.00 1.80
N THR A 149 1.15 -9.89 2.28
CA THR A 149 0.81 -9.68 3.69
C THR A 149 -0.37 -10.57 4.06
N SER A 150 -0.26 -11.34 5.13
CA SER A 150 -1.37 -12.11 5.70
C SER A 150 -1.58 -11.78 7.17
N ARG A 151 -2.84 -11.87 7.61
CA ARG A 151 -3.19 -11.79 9.04
C ARG A 151 -2.85 -13.07 9.79
N ARG A 152 -2.66 -14.18 9.07
CA ARG A 152 -2.33 -15.49 9.60
C ARG A 152 -0.94 -15.91 9.14
N MET A 153 -0.31 -16.82 9.87
CA MET A 153 0.93 -17.45 9.43
C MET A 153 0.59 -18.45 8.33
N GLU A 154 1.24 -18.32 7.19
CA GLU A 154 1.06 -19.18 6.02
C GLU A 154 2.35 -19.95 5.75
N MET A 155 2.24 -21.20 5.29
CA MET A 155 3.42 -21.97 4.89
C MET A 155 4.16 -21.26 3.76
N VAL A 156 5.49 -21.21 3.84
CA VAL A 156 6.32 -20.60 2.78
C VAL A 156 6.13 -21.30 1.43
N THR A 157 5.80 -22.59 1.46
CA THR A 157 5.51 -23.41 0.27
C THR A 157 4.12 -23.19 -0.32
N SER A 158 3.24 -22.43 0.34
CA SER A 158 1.90 -22.15 -0.19
C SER A 158 1.96 -21.30 -1.46
N SER A 159 1.04 -21.55 -2.40
CA SER A 159 1.01 -20.86 -3.70
C SER A 159 0.92 -19.34 -3.58
N TRP A 160 0.20 -18.84 -2.56
CA TRP A 160 0.06 -17.41 -2.29
C TRP A 160 1.38 -16.77 -1.86
N VAL A 161 2.12 -17.44 -0.95
CA VAL A 161 3.41 -16.95 -0.46
C VAL A 161 4.47 -17.04 -1.54
N THR A 162 4.55 -18.17 -2.26
CA THR A 162 5.53 -18.33 -3.34
C THR A 162 5.29 -17.33 -4.47
N THR A 163 4.03 -16.99 -4.78
CA THR A 163 3.69 -15.89 -5.69
C THR A 163 4.19 -14.55 -5.15
N GLY A 164 4.03 -14.29 -3.86
CA GLY A 164 4.56 -13.09 -3.21
C GLY A 164 6.09 -12.99 -3.30
N ILE A 165 6.79 -14.10 -3.07
CA ILE A 165 8.25 -14.22 -3.20
C ILE A 165 8.67 -13.96 -4.64
N SER A 166 8.05 -14.65 -5.60
CA SER A 166 8.35 -14.47 -7.03
C SER A 166 8.14 -13.03 -7.48
N LYS A 167 7.09 -12.36 -7.01
CA LYS A 167 6.89 -10.92 -7.26
C LYS A 167 8.03 -10.09 -6.68
N ALA A 168 8.41 -10.30 -5.42
CA ALA A 168 9.49 -9.55 -4.79
C ALA A 168 10.82 -9.74 -5.53
N ASP A 169 11.13 -10.97 -5.92
CA ASP A 169 12.33 -11.30 -6.70
C ASP A 169 12.29 -10.64 -8.09
N ALA A 170 11.14 -10.66 -8.77
CA ALA A 170 10.99 -10.00 -10.07
C ALA A 170 11.26 -8.49 -10.00
N PHE A 171 10.78 -7.82 -8.93
CA PHE A 171 11.05 -6.38 -8.72
C PHE A 171 12.50 -6.10 -8.34
N ARG A 172 13.11 -6.95 -7.51
CA ARG A 172 14.55 -6.89 -7.23
C ARG A 172 15.36 -6.98 -8.51
N ASP A 173 15.06 -7.97 -9.33
CA ASP A 173 15.82 -8.23 -10.55
C ASP A 173 15.58 -7.15 -11.61
N ALA A 174 14.36 -6.60 -11.71
CA ALA A 174 14.06 -5.45 -12.56
C ALA A 174 14.88 -4.22 -12.15
N LEU A 175 14.99 -3.95 -10.85
CA LEU A 175 15.80 -2.84 -10.36
C LEU A 175 17.30 -3.04 -10.64
N LEU A 176 17.81 -4.25 -10.39
CA LEU A 176 19.20 -4.59 -10.69
C LEU A 176 19.51 -4.54 -12.19
N ARG A 177 18.54 -4.84 -13.06
CA ARG A 177 18.70 -4.66 -14.51
C ARG A 177 18.75 -3.19 -14.88
N ALA A 178 17.86 -2.36 -14.34
CA ALA A 178 17.86 -0.92 -14.57
C ALA A 178 19.22 -0.29 -14.19
N GLN A 179 19.78 -0.67 -13.04
CA GLN A 179 21.10 -0.20 -12.57
C GLN A 179 22.25 -0.52 -13.53
N LYS A 180 22.17 -1.64 -14.25
CA LYS A 180 23.21 -2.02 -15.21
C LYS A 180 23.15 -1.22 -16.51
N VAL A 181 22.02 -0.61 -16.84
CA VAL A 181 21.87 0.22 -18.04
C VAL A 181 22.73 1.48 -17.92
N ASP A 182 22.71 2.16 -16.78
CA ASP A 182 23.58 3.32 -16.53
C ASP A 182 25.07 2.93 -16.51
N SER A 183 25.41 1.72 -16.04
CA SER A 183 26.79 1.21 -16.07
C SER A 183 27.33 0.87 -17.48
N SER A 184 26.47 0.90 -18.50
CA SER A 184 26.81 0.55 -19.89
C SER A 184 26.90 1.75 -20.83
N LEU A 185 26.68 2.96 -20.29
CA LEU A 185 26.86 4.25 -20.94
C LEU A 185 28.10 4.97 -20.39
#